data_AF-A0A7J3D964-F1
#
_entry.id   AF-A0A7J3D964-F1
#
_cell.length_a   1.000
_cell.length_b   1.000
_cell.length_c   1.000
_cell.angle_alpha   90.00
_cell.angle_beta   90.00
_cell.angle_gamma   90.00
#
_symmetry.space_group_name_H-M   'P 1'
#
loop_
_entity.id
_entity.type
_entity.pdbx_description
1 polymer ?
#
loop_
_entity_poly.entity_id
_entity_poly.type
_entity_poly.pdbx_seq_one_letter_code
_entity_poly.pdbx_strand_id
1 'polypeptide(L)'
;MPQISERRSVKVPRAVELIAIIIGVIVLLEGLILFNLAAPMRIDGIGGIRESTVSLGGLQLFLLGLLFVVSIFLRKRNWGMGKRREMLSLFFTLLPFLIATIIAVEGIVIASMAGSVYWQGIGGIRKFWVGAAGCQLFVLGIGGLLTSRFADTPLRTISLSRIFGILISIVLAAEGLFVISIAGRTSIEGVGGIRESTFEYAGIQLLILALFLLLAWSLKDGILAIRGRKILGRRVVRVLSIIISIIIAVEGAILAIKCGRMSIEGIGGILERTVVASGAQLFALGLLSASLWALNKEILLRARAAEIIAIAASIAIASEGLFIMGVASPANVQSIGGITASTVNTAGTQLLVLGIIALIAWLVKNFASEIFNERPIIAKAASFVIIIMSFIVAVESLFVMHFASITTIKSVGTLTANTILIGGVQLFILAIVQSIVLMMPFISVDAKTFKTAFAVTLFFMLMVPPALIL
;
A
#
# COMPACT_ATOMS: atom_id res chain seq x y z
N MET A 1 54.64 -2.20 7.97
CA MET A 1 53.67 -2.12 6.84
C MET A 1 52.45 -2.96 7.22
N PRO A 2 51.28 -2.36 7.52
CA PRO A 2 50.10 -3.15 7.83
C PRO A 2 49.45 -3.65 6.52
N GLN A 3 49.15 -4.95 6.50
CA GLN A 3 48.47 -5.64 5.41
C GLN A 3 47.11 -4.99 5.11
N ILE A 4 46.90 -4.68 3.83
CA ILE A 4 45.63 -4.24 3.28
C ILE A 4 44.63 -5.36 3.52
N SER A 5 43.73 -5.15 4.46
CA SER A 5 42.62 -6.03 4.76
C SER A 5 41.84 -6.34 3.49
N GLU A 6 41.73 -7.64 3.16
CA GLU A 6 40.81 -8.14 2.13
C GLU A 6 39.42 -7.53 2.36
N ARG A 7 38.99 -6.68 1.43
CA ARG A 7 37.58 -6.32 1.31
C ARG A 7 36.83 -7.60 0.97
N ARG A 8 36.29 -8.25 2.01
CA ARG A 8 35.31 -9.34 1.87
C ARG A 8 34.29 -8.91 0.81
N SER A 9 34.20 -9.70 -0.25
CA SER A 9 33.24 -9.52 -1.33
C SER A 9 31.85 -9.31 -0.72
N VAL A 10 31.26 -8.16 -1.06
CA VAL A 10 29.89 -7.81 -0.67
C VAL A 10 28.98 -8.85 -1.29
N LYS A 11 28.58 -9.86 -0.50
CA LYS A 11 27.53 -10.80 -0.90
C LYS A 11 26.23 -10.00 -0.91
N VAL A 12 25.86 -9.50 -2.09
CA VAL A 12 24.52 -9.00 -2.37
C VAL A 12 23.51 -10.04 -1.83
N PRO A 13 22.50 -9.63 -1.05
CA PRO A 13 21.51 -10.57 -0.58
C PRO A 13 20.78 -11.15 -1.80
N ARG A 14 20.91 -12.47 -2.02
CA ARG A 14 20.34 -13.18 -3.19
C ARG A 14 18.86 -12.87 -3.45
N ALA A 15 18.10 -12.51 -2.42
CA ALA A 15 16.69 -12.15 -2.55
C ALA A 15 16.44 -10.76 -3.19
N VAL A 16 17.24 -9.74 -2.89
CA VAL A 16 17.08 -8.39 -3.48
C VAL A 16 17.44 -8.41 -4.96
N GLU A 17 18.50 -9.15 -5.29
CA GLU A 17 18.94 -9.41 -6.66
C GLU A 17 17.85 -10.13 -7.46
N LEU A 18 17.23 -11.17 -6.88
CA LEU A 18 16.14 -11.91 -7.53
C LEU A 18 14.93 -11.02 -7.80
N ILE A 19 14.52 -10.18 -6.84
CA ILE A 19 13.39 -9.25 -7.04
C ILE A 19 13.71 -8.27 -8.17
N ALA A 20 14.93 -7.72 -8.21
CA ALA A 20 15.34 -6.82 -9.29
C ALA A 20 15.32 -7.52 -10.66
N ILE A 21 15.80 -8.77 -10.73
CA ILE A 21 15.73 -9.57 -11.97
C ILE A 21 14.27 -9.81 -12.37
N ILE A 22 13.39 -10.18 -11.45
CA ILE A 22 11.97 -10.39 -11.72
C ILE A 22 11.33 -9.11 -12.28
N ILE A 23 11.58 -7.95 -11.66
CA ILE A 23 11.10 -6.65 -12.15
C ILE A 23 11.58 -6.40 -13.58
N GLY A 24 12.88 -6.59 -13.84
CA GLY A 24 13.45 -6.40 -15.17
C GLY A 24 12.87 -7.35 -16.22
N VAL A 25 12.60 -8.61 -15.85
CA VAL A 25 11.97 -9.60 -16.72
C VAL A 25 10.52 -9.23 -17.03
N ILE A 26 9.75 -8.75 -16.05
CA ILE A 26 8.36 -8.30 -16.27
C ILE A 26 8.36 -7.16 -17.30
N VAL A 27 9.18 -6.12 -17.09
CA VAL A 27 9.28 -4.97 -18.02
C VAL A 27 9.71 -5.43 -19.42
N LEU A 28 10.66 -6.35 -19.50
CA LEU A 28 11.11 -6.93 -20.77
C LEU A 28 9.96 -7.64 -21.50
N LEU A 29 9.20 -8.48 -20.79
CA LEU A 29 8.08 -9.23 -21.38
C LEU A 29 6.95 -8.30 -21.81
N GLU A 30 6.60 -7.30 -21.00
CA GLU A 30 5.57 -6.31 -21.35
C GLU A 30 5.98 -5.51 -22.60
N GLY A 31 7.24 -5.08 -22.69
CA GLY A 31 7.76 -4.42 -23.89
C GLY A 31 7.70 -5.31 -25.13
N LEU A 32 8.07 -6.59 -25.01
CA LEU A 32 8.01 -7.56 -26.10
C LEU A 32 6.58 -7.82 -26.58
N ILE A 33 5.62 -7.92 -25.65
CA ILE A 33 4.20 -8.10 -25.96
C ILE A 33 3.68 -6.86 -26.71
N LEU A 34 3.96 -5.66 -26.21
CA LEU A 34 3.56 -4.40 -26.86
C LEU A 34 4.17 -4.25 -28.26
N PHE A 35 5.43 -4.65 -28.44
CA PHE A 35 6.10 -4.63 -29.75
C PHE A 35 5.44 -5.58 -30.75
N ASN A 36 5.16 -6.82 -30.35
CA ASN A 36 4.60 -7.84 -31.25
C ASN A 36 3.12 -7.63 -31.56
N LEU A 37 2.37 -7.02 -30.65
CA LEU A 37 0.95 -6.72 -30.85
C LEU A 37 0.73 -5.33 -31.44
N ALA A 38 1.79 -4.57 -31.72
CA ALA A 38 1.70 -3.20 -32.20
C ALA A 38 0.75 -3.11 -33.39
N ALA A 39 -0.26 -2.28 -33.25
CA ALA A 39 -1.17 -1.93 -34.32
C ALA A 39 -1.52 -0.44 -34.20
N PRO A 40 -2.14 0.18 -35.21
CA PRO A 40 -2.64 1.53 -35.09
C PRO A 40 -3.59 1.65 -33.90
N MET A 41 -3.36 2.66 -33.06
CA MET A 41 -4.18 2.95 -31.91
C MET A 41 -4.80 4.33 -32.06
N ARG A 42 -5.98 4.53 -31.48
CA ARG A 42 -6.55 5.88 -31.31
C ARG A 42 -6.81 6.10 -29.84
N ILE A 43 -6.20 7.14 -29.27
CA ILE A 43 -6.48 7.56 -27.90
C ILE A 43 -7.52 8.67 -27.94
N ASP A 44 -8.60 8.48 -27.20
CA ASP A 44 -9.63 9.50 -27.07
C ASP A 44 -9.07 10.80 -26.46
N GLY A 45 -9.43 11.95 -27.03
CA GLY A 45 -8.90 13.26 -26.64
C GLY A 45 -7.49 13.62 -27.15
N ILE A 46 -6.69 12.67 -27.64
CA ILE A 46 -5.32 12.93 -28.17
C ILE A 46 -5.27 12.74 -29.69
N GLY A 47 -5.89 11.68 -30.21
CA GLY A 47 -5.90 11.37 -31.65
C GLY A 47 -5.28 10.01 -31.99
N GLY A 48 -4.96 9.83 -33.27
CA GLY A 48 -4.39 8.58 -33.78
C GLY A 48 -2.90 8.45 -33.48
N ILE A 49 -2.51 7.33 -32.88
CA ILE A 49 -1.13 6.90 -32.70
C ILE A 49 -0.82 5.87 -33.78
N ARG A 50 0.26 6.11 -34.53
CA ARG A 50 0.72 5.19 -35.57
C ARG A 50 1.23 3.91 -34.93
N GLU A 51 1.04 2.79 -35.62
CA GLU A 51 1.60 1.49 -35.25
C GLU A 51 3.10 1.57 -34.98
N SER A 52 3.85 2.32 -35.79
CA SER A 52 5.29 2.51 -35.61
C SER A 52 5.63 3.17 -34.26
N THR A 53 4.79 4.06 -33.74
CA THR A 53 4.99 4.70 -32.43
C THR A 53 4.74 3.71 -31.30
N VAL A 54 3.69 2.88 -31.40
CA VAL A 54 3.40 1.82 -30.44
C VAL A 54 4.54 0.79 -30.42
N SER A 55 4.96 0.36 -31.60
CA SER A 55 6.07 -0.58 -31.78
C SER A 55 7.36 -0.01 -31.18
N LEU A 56 7.69 1.26 -31.44
CA LEU A 56 8.86 1.90 -30.84
C LEU A 56 8.77 1.98 -29.31
N GLY A 57 7.59 2.25 -28.75
CA GLY A 57 7.37 2.24 -27.29
C GLY A 57 7.57 0.84 -26.68
N GLY A 58 7.02 -0.19 -27.32
CA GLY A 58 7.25 -1.59 -26.92
C GLY A 58 8.72 -2.00 -27.00
N LEU A 59 9.40 -1.63 -28.10
CA LEU A 59 10.83 -1.87 -28.27
C LEU A 59 11.67 -1.14 -27.22
N GLN A 60 11.34 0.11 -26.91
CA GLN A 60 11.99 0.88 -25.86
C GLN A 60 11.86 0.19 -24.49
N LEU A 61 10.65 -0.20 -24.09
CA LEU A 61 10.42 -0.94 -22.84
C LEU A 61 11.17 -2.26 -22.80
N PHE A 62 11.17 -3.01 -23.92
CA PHE A 62 11.93 -4.26 -24.04
C PHE A 62 13.43 -4.03 -23.82
N LEU A 63 14.00 -3.02 -24.47
CA LEU A 63 15.42 -2.66 -24.34
C LEU A 63 15.76 -2.18 -22.93
N LEU A 64 14.89 -1.38 -22.30
CA LEU A 64 15.07 -0.95 -20.92
C LEU A 64 15.06 -2.14 -19.95
N GLY A 65 14.10 -3.07 -20.10
CA GLY A 65 14.04 -4.30 -19.30
C GLY A 65 15.29 -5.18 -19.49
N LEU A 66 15.74 -5.36 -20.74
CA LEU A 66 16.95 -6.11 -21.06
C LEU A 66 18.19 -5.46 -20.45
N LEU A 67 18.38 -4.15 -20.64
CA LEU A 67 19.51 -3.42 -20.08
C LEU A 67 19.50 -3.46 -18.55
N PHE A 68 18.33 -3.42 -17.91
CA PHE A 68 18.19 -3.55 -16.46
C PHE A 68 18.69 -4.92 -16.00
N VAL A 69 18.20 -6.02 -16.57
CA VAL A 69 18.63 -7.38 -16.22
C VAL A 69 20.12 -7.58 -16.49
N VAL A 70 20.61 -7.19 -17.67
CA VAL A 70 22.02 -7.31 -18.04
C VAL A 70 22.91 -6.52 -17.09
N SER A 71 22.52 -5.30 -16.72
CA SER A 71 23.31 -4.48 -15.79
C SER A 71 23.46 -5.12 -14.40
N ILE A 72 22.41 -5.79 -13.90
CA ILE A 72 22.47 -6.55 -12.64
C ILE A 72 23.42 -7.74 -12.75
N PHE A 73 23.38 -8.49 -13.86
CA PHE A 73 24.29 -9.62 -14.09
C PHE A 73 25.75 -9.16 -14.26
N LEU A 74 25.99 -8.09 -15.03
CA LEU A 74 27.33 -7.58 -15.30
C LEU A 74 27.99 -6.95 -14.07
N ARG A 75 27.19 -6.41 -13.15
CA ARG A 75 27.66 -5.94 -11.83
C ARG A 75 28.32 -7.05 -11.00
N LYS A 76 27.89 -8.31 -11.18
CA LYS A 76 28.39 -9.47 -10.42
C LYS A 76 29.68 -10.05 -10.98
N ARG A 77 29.94 -9.85 -12.27
CA ARG A 77 31.12 -10.44 -12.92
C ARG A 77 32.37 -9.81 -12.32
N ASN A 78 33.35 -10.63 -11.93
CA ASN A 78 34.61 -10.14 -11.40
C ASN A 78 35.49 -9.71 -12.59
N TRP A 79 35.42 -8.43 -12.97
CA TRP A 79 36.23 -7.88 -14.04
C TRP A 79 37.67 -7.70 -13.52
N GLY A 80 38.65 -8.33 -14.19
CA GLY A 80 40.08 -8.25 -13.85
C GLY A 80 40.63 -6.83 -13.77
N MET A 81 41.73 -6.65 -13.03
CA MET A 81 42.20 -5.37 -12.45
C MET A 81 42.62 -4.29 -13.47
N GLY A 82 42.15 -3.03 -13.28
CA GLY A 82 42.64 -1.82 -13.98
C GLY A 82 41.77 -0.56 -13.74
N LYS A 83 42.27 0.67 -13.96
CA LYS A 83 41.55 1.96 -13.74
C LYS A 83 40.26 2.11 -14.59
N ARG A 84 40.18 1.50 -15.78
CA ARG A 84 38.94 1.44 -16.59
C ARG A 84 37.78 0.75 -15.83
N ARG A 85 38.08 -0.04 -14.80
CA ARG A 85 37.11 -0.75 -13.96
C ARG A 85 36.30 0.16 -13.05
N GLU A 86 36.88 1.22 -12.49
CA GLU A 86 36.14 2.11 -11.57
C GLU A 86 35.01 2.80 -12.33
N MET A 87 35.29 3.34 -13.53
CA MET A 87 34.26 3.93 -14.39
C MET A 87 33.21 2.91 -14.83
N LEU A 88 33.60 1.71 -15.26
CA LEU A 88 32.64 0.66 -15.65
C LEU A 88 31.80 0.18 -14.47
N SER A 89 32.39 0.02 -13.29
CA SER A 89 31.66 -0.39 -12.08
C SER A 89 30.68 0.69 -11.63
N LEU A 90 31.07 1.96 -11.70
CA LEU A 90 30.21 3.09 -11.37
C LEU A 90 29.06 3.20 -12.39
N PHE A 91 29.37 3.02 -13.68
CA PHE A 91 28.38 2.95 -14.74
C PHE A 91 27.37 1.81 -14.51
N PHE A 92 27.80 0.56 -14.27
CA PHE A 92 26.88 -0.56 -14.00
C PHE A 92 26.17 -0.46 -12.65
N THR A 93 26.64 0.39 -11.74
CA THR A 93 25.93 0.69 -10.48
C THR A 93 24.85 1.75 -10.69
N LEU A 94 25.10 2.76 -11.53
CA LEU A 94 24.15 3.83 -11.82
C LEU A 94 23.13 3.47 -12.90
N LEU A 95 23.49 2.59 -13.84
CA LEU A 95 22.64 2.23 -14.97
C LEU A 95 21.29 1.61 -14.55
N PRO A 96 21.21 0.64 -13.60
CA PRO A 96 19.93 0.18 -13.10
C PRO A 96 19.09 1.31 -12.50
N PHE A 97 19.72 2.24 -11.79
CA PHE A 97 19.04 3.37 -11.17
C PHE A 97 18.45 4.33 -12.22
N LEU A 98 19.21 4.65 -13.28
CA LEU A 98 18.73 5.48 -14.37
C LEU A 98 17.56 4.82 -15.11
N ILE A 99 17.68 3.53 -15.45
CA ILE A 99 16.63 2.79 -16.15
C ILE A 99 15.35 2.74 -15.31
N ALA A 100 15.47 2.42 -14.02
CA ALA A 100 14.33 2.38 -13.12
C ALA A 100 13.67 3.76 -12.93
N THR A 101 14.45 4.85 -12.98
CA THR A 101 13.93 6.22 -13.00
C THR A 101 13.12 6.49 -14.27
N ILE A 102 13.65 6.11 -15.44
CA ILE A 102 12.97 6.28 -16.73
C ILE A 102 11.63 5.53 -16.71
N ILE A 103 11.62 4.26 -16.29
CA ILE A 103 10.40 3.45 -16.18
C ILE A 103 9.38 4.11 -15.23
N ALA A 104 9.83 4.64 -14.08
CA ALA A 104 8.94 5.32 -13.15
C ALA A 104 8.32 6.59 -13.75
N VAL A 105 9.11 7.38 -14.47
CA VAL A 105 8.64 8.60 -15.17
C VAL A 105 7.67 8.25 -16.29
N GLU A 106 7.96 7.23 -17.09
CA GLU A 106 7.06 6.73 -18.12
C GLU A 106 5.73 6.27 -17.53
N GLY A 107 5.76 5.56 -16.39
CA GLY A 107 4.54 5.17 -15.68
C GLY A 107 3.68 6.38 -15.27
N ILE A 108 4.30 7.45 -14.76
CA ILE A 108 3.60 8.71 -14.43
C ILE A 108 2.99 9.35 -15.67
N VAL A 109 3.75 9.43 -16.77
CA VAL A 109 3.27 10.03 -18.03
C VAL A 109 2.11 9.23 -18.60
N ILE A 110 2.23 7.89 -18.68
CA ILE A 110 1.17 7.02 -19.20
C ILE A 110 -0.09 7.12 -18.34
N ALA A 111 0.05 7.11 -17.01
CA ALA A 111 -1.10 7.23 -16.12
C ALA A 111 -1.76 8.61 -16.22
N SER A 112 -0.99 9.70 -16.23
CA SER A 112 -1.54 11.06 -16.34
C SER A 112 -2.18 11.36 -17.70
N MET A 113 -1.72 10.71 -18.77
CA MET A 113 -2.26 10.84 -20.13
C MET A 113 -3.26 9.74 -20.48
N ALA A 114 -3.75 8.97 -19.50
CA ALA A 114 -4.62 7.84 -19.75
C ALA A 114 -5.95 8.29 -20.41
N GLY A 115 -6.22 7.76 -21.60
CA GLY A 115 -7.48 7.88 -22.31
C GLY A 115 -8.00 6.51 -22.72
N SER A 116 -9.24 6.44 -23.21
CA SER A 116 -9.74 5.22 -23.84
C SER A 116 -8.96 4.97 -25.13
N VAL A 117 -8.41 3.77 -25.28
CA VAL A 117 -7.58 3.39 -26.42
C VAL A 117 -8.35 2.43 -27.31
N TYR A 118 -8.59 2.82 -28.56
CA TYR A 118 -9.13 1.91 -29.57
C TYR A 118 -7.98 1.27 -30.31
N TRP A 119 -7.78 -0.02 -30.07
CA TRP A 119 -6.75 -0.82 -30.70
C TRP A 119 -7.34 -1.57 -31.88
N GLN A 120 -6.87 -1.28 -33.09
CA GLN A 120 -7.36 -1.94 -34.29
C GLN A 120 -7.08 -3.45 -34.21
N GLY A 121 -8.13 -4.28 -34.26
CA GLY A 121 -8.04 -5.74 -34.18
C GLY A 121 -8.27 -6.35 -32.79
N ILE A 122 -8.16 -5.56 -31.70
CA ILE A 122 -8.40 -6.03 -30.32
C ILE A 122 -9.67 -5.40 -29.71
N GLY A 123 -10.01 -4.19 -30.14
CA GLY A 123 -11.17 -3.44 -29.66
C GLY A 123 -10.81 -2.28 -28.74
N GLY A 124 -11.80 -1.77 -28.02
CA GLY A 124 -11.63 -0.64 -27.10
C GLY A 124 -11.09 -1.09 -25.74
N ILE A 125 -9.89 -0.63 -25.37
CA ILE A 125 -9.37 -0.69 -24.02
C ILE A 125 -9.85 0.55 -23.27
N ARG A 126 -10.57 0.34 -22.17
CA ARG A 126 -11.09 1.42 -21.34
C ARG A 126 -9.94 2.16 -20.65
N LYS A 127 -10.14 3.46 -20.45
CA LYS A 127 -9.25 4.37 -19.72
C LYS A 127 -8.71 3.79 -18.39
N PHE A 128 -9.57 3.10 -17.64
CA PHE A 128 -9.20 2.40 -16.39
C PHE A 128 -7.96 1.51 -16.54
N TRP A 129 -7.91 0.68 -17.59
CA TRP A 129 -6.85 -0.30 -17.79
C TRP A 129 -5.54 0.35 -18.24
N VAL A 130 -5.63 1.42 -19.02
CA VAL A 130 -4.46 2.20 -19.45
C VAL A 130 -3.85 2.93 -18.25
N GLY A 131 -4.68 3.54 -17.40
CA GLY A 131 -4.26 4.15 -16.14
C GLY A 131 -3.61 3.14 -15.19
N ALA A 132 -4.21 1.95 -15.04
CA ALA A 132 -3.68 0.87 -14.22
C ALA A 132 -2.30 0.39 -14.72
N ALA A 133 -2.12 0.23 -16.04
CA ALA A 133 -0.84 -0.13 -16.63
C ALA A 133 0.24 0.93 -16.36
N GLY A 134 -0.09 2.23 -16.50
CA GLY A 134 0.82 3.32 -16.14
C GLY A 134 1.22 3.28 -14.65
N CYS A 135 0.26 3.04 -13.76
CA CYS A 135 0.53 2.89 -12.33
C CYS A 135 1.41 1.67 -12.01
N GLN A 136 1.18 0.55 -12.70
CA GLN A 136 2.02 -0.65 -12.55
C GLN A 136 3.47 -0.36 -12.99
N LEU A 137 3.68 0.29 -14.13
CA LEU A 137 5.00 0.71 -14.58
C LEU A 137 5.68 1.63 -13.56
N PHE A 138 4.93 2.58 -12.99
CA PHE A 138 5.46 3.42 -11.91
C PHE A 138 5.92 2.60 -10.70
N VAL A 139 5.11 1.64 -10.24
CA VAL A 139 5.46 0.74 -9.12
C VAL A 139 6.70 -0.10 -9.45
N LEU A 140 6.80 -0.64 -10.66
CA LEU A 140 7.97 -1.40 -11.13
C LEU A 140 9.23 -0.52 -11.17
N GLY A 141 9.12 0.72 -11.67
CA GLY A 141 10.22 1.68 -11.69
C GLY A 141 10.71 2.04 -10.29
N ILE A 142 9.80 2.39 -9.37
CA ILE A 142 10.16 2.68 -7.97
C ILE A 142 10.73 1.43 -7.27
N GLY A 143 10.15 0.25 -7.49
CA GLY A 143 10.67 -1.02 -7.00
C GLY A 143 12.09 -1.32 -7.51
N GLY A 144 12.36 -1.03 -8.79
CA GLY A 144 13.68 -1.11 -9.41
C GLY A 144 14.69 -0.15 -8.77
N LEU A 145 14.28 1.08 -8.46
CA LEU A 145 15.13 2.06 -7.78
C LEU A 145 15.51 1.60 -6.37
N LEU A 146 14.54 1.10 -5.62
CA LEU A 146 14.74 0.65 -4.25
C LEU A 146 15.60 -0.61 -4.18
N THR A 147 15.35 -1.59 -5.05
CA THR A 147 16.18 -2.80 -5.13
C THR A 147 17.62 -2.46 -5.51
N SER A 148 17.81 -1.53 -6.46
CA SER A 148 19.14 -1.02 -6.83
C SER A 148 19.84 -0.32 -5.67
N ARG A 149 19.12 0.48 -4.89
CA ARG A 149 19.63 1.16 -3.69
C ARG A 149 20.01 0.19 -2.57
N PHE A 150 19.20 -0.84 -2.35
CA PHE A 150 19.41 -1.82 -1.28
C PHE A 150 20.29 -3.00 -1.69
N ALA A 151 20.76 -3.06 -2.92
CA ALA A 151 21.57 -4.15 -3.44
C ALA A 151 22.84 -4.42 -2.61
N ASP A 152 23.52 -3.36 -2.13
CA ASP A 152 24.73 -3.51 -1.30
C ASP A 152 24.44 -3.56 0.20
N THR A 153 23.17 -3.38 0.61
CA THR A 153 22.79 -3.35 2.01
C THR A 153 22.46 -4.76 2.48
N PRO A 154 23.14 -5.30 3.51
CA PRO A 154 22.78 -6.62 4.04
C PRO A 154 21.34 -6.59 4.59
N LEU A 155 20.50 -7.55 4.18
CA LEU A 155 19.08 -7.60 4.58
C LEU A 155 18.88 -7.51 6.11
N ARG A 156 19.83 -8.02 6.89
CA ARG A 156 19.78 -8.00 8.36
C ARG A 156 19.83 -6.58 8.95
N THR A 157 20.32 -5.58 8.20
CA THR A 157 20.41 -4.19 8.67
C THR A 157 19.21 -3.34 8.24
N ILE A 158 18.32 -3.86 7.39
CA ILE A 158 17.10 -3.15 6.98
C ILE A 158 16.00 -3.49 7.98
N SER A 159 15.47 -2.48 8.67
CA SER A 159 14.35 -2.72 9.59
C SER A 159 13.09 -3.10 8.81
N LEU A 160 12.32 -4.07 9.33
CA LEU A 160 11.06 -4.51 8.74
C LEU A 160 10.08 -3.32 8.59
N SER A 161 10.05 -2.42 9.57
CA SER A 161 9.27 -1.18 9.52
C SER A 161 9.64 -0.28 8.34
N ARG A 162 10.91 -0.26 7.93
CA ARG A 162 11.36 0.50 6.76
C ARG A 162 10.89 -0.14 5.47
N ILE A 163 10.96 -1.47 5.37
CA ILE A 163 10.42 -2.20 4.20
C ILE A 163 8.93 -1.95 4.06
N PHE A 164 8.16 -2.15 5.14
CA PHE A 164 6.72 -1.91 5.13
C PHE A 164 6.36 -0.45 4.87
N GLY A 165 7.07 0.50 5.49
CA GLY A 165 6.84 1.92 5.27
C GLY A 165 7.10 2.33 3.82
N ILE A 166 8.15 1.79 3.20
CA ILE A 166 8.43 1.98 1.77
C ILE A 166 7.30 1.41 0.92
N LEU A 167 6.90 0.15 1.15
CA LEU A 167 5.83 -0.49 0.38
C LEU A 167 4.51 0.26 0.48
N ILE A 168 4.10 0.67 1.68
CA ILE A 168 2.88 1.47 1.88
C ILE A 168 2.98 2.80 1.13
N SER A 169 4.13 3.46 1.14
CA SER A 169 4.32 4.72 0.41
C SER A 169 4.24 4.52 -1.10
N ILE A 170 4.73 3.38 -1.63
CA ILE A 170 4.58 3.04 -3.05
C ILE A 170 3.11 2.82 -3.41
N VAL A 171 2.37 2.06 -2.59
CA VAL A 171 0.94 1.81 -2.81
C VAL A 171 0.15 3.11 -2.80
N LEU A 172 0.36 3.98 -1.80
CA LEU A 172 -0.29 5.29 -1.72
C LEU A 172 0.05 6.18 -2.93
N ALA A 173 1.29 6.15 -3.41
CA ALA A 173 1.71 6.91 -4.58
C ALA A 173 1.05 6.37 -5.86
N ALA A 174 0.96 5.04 -6.00
CA ALA A 174 0.26 4.39 -7.10
C ALA A 174 -1.24 4.70 -7.09
N GLU A 175 -1.87 4.74 -5.91
CA GLU A 175 -3.28 5.14 -5.76
C GLU A 175 -3.50 6.61 -6.15
N GLY A 176 -2.64 7.53 -5.68
CA GLY A 176 -2.70 8.92 -6.10
C GLY A 176 -2.56 9.08 -7.61
N LEU A 177 -1.61 8.37 -8.22
CA LEU A 177 -1.41 8.36 -9.66
C LEU A 177 -2.61 7.74 -10.41
N PHE A 178 -3.22 6.71 -9.83
CA PHE A 178 -4.40 6.07 -10.40
C PHE A 178 -5.61 7.01 -10.38
N VAL A 179 -5.81 7.75 -9.28
CA VAL A 179 -6.83 8.80 -9.16
C VAL A 179 -6.63 9.86 -10.24
N ILE A 180 -5.40 10.34 -10.46
CA ILE A 180 -5.08 11.27 -11.57
C ILE A 180 -5.48 10.65 -12.91
N SER A 181 -5.15 9.37 -13.13
CA SER A 181 -5.41 8.69 -14.40
C SER A 181 -6.89 8.58 -14.74
N ILE A 182 -7.76 8.43 -13.75
CA ILE A 182 -9.21 8.31 -13.96
C ILE A 182 -9.94 9.65 -13.80
N ALA A 183 -9.28 10.69 -13.31
CA ALA A 183 -9.91 11.96 -12.97
C ALA A 183 -10.61 12.62 -14.16
N GLY A 184 -10.05 12.47 -15.36
CA GLY A 184 -10.61 13.12 -16.54
C GLY A 184 -12.10 12.77 -16.74
N ARG A 185 -12.96 13.78 -16.55
CA ARG A 185 -14.44 13.77 -16.55
C ARG A 185 -15.12 12.82 -15.55
N THR A 186 -14.70 12.88 -14.28
CA THR A 186 -15.43 12.31 -13.13
C THR A 186 -16.59 13.22 -12.70
N SER A 187 -17.78 12.66 -12.49
CA SER A 187 -18.88 13.32 -11.80
C SER A 187 -19.35 12.48 -10.61
N ILE A 188 -19.46 13.09 -9.43
CA ILE A 188 -19.92 12.43 -8.21
C ILE A 188 -21.30 12.99 -7.85
N GLU A 189 -22.30 12.12 -7.83
CA GLU A 189 -23.64 12.47 -7.33
C GLU A 189 -23.62 12.55 -5.80
N GLY A 190 -24.23 13.59 -5.22
CA GLY A 190 -24.41 13.73 -3.76
C GLY A 190 -23.44 14.70 -3.06
N VAL A 191 -22.30 15.05 -3.66
CA VAL A 191 -21.38 16.09 -3.12
C VAL A 191 -21.34 17.28 -4.06
N GLY A 192 -22.45 18.02 -4.18
CA GLY A 192 -22.50 19.35 -4.83
C GLY A 192 -21.87 19.47 -6.23
N GLY A 193 -21.73 18.38 -6.98
CA GLY A 193 -20.97 18.35 -8.24
C GLY A 193 -19.47 18.61 -8.03
N ILE A 194 -18.74 17.65 -7.43
CA ILE A 194 -17.27 17.67 -7.44
C ILE A 194 -16.81 17.72 -8.91
N ARG A 195 -16.10 18.79 -9.27
CA ARG A 195 -15.53 18.97 -10.61
C ARG A 195 -14.35 18.02 -10.79
N GLU A 196 -14.14 17.55 -12.02
CA GLU A 196 -12.96 16.82 -12.50
C GLU A 196 -11.64 17.32 -11.89
N SER A 197 -11.43 18.64 -11.92
CA SER A 197 -10.22 19.26 -11.36
C SER A 197 -10.00 18.98 -9.87
N THR A 198 -11.08 18.83 -9.09
CA THR A 198 -10.99 18.55 -7.65
C THR A 198 -10.53 17.13 -7.39
N PHE A 199 -11.02 16.18 -8.18
CA PHE A 199 -10.60 14.78 -8.09
C PHE A 199 -9.16 14.61 -8.56
N GLU A 200 -8.76 15.32 -9.61
CA GLU A 200 -7.38 15.40 -10.07
C GLU A 200 -6.45 15.99 -9.00
N TYR A 201 -6.81 17.13 -8.38
CA TYR A 201 -6.02 17.73 -7.31
C TYR A 201 -5.90 16.83 -6.07
N ALA A 202 -6.94 16.09 -5.72
CA ALA A 202 -6.87 15.10 -4.65
C ALA A 202 -5.86 13.99 -4.99
N GLY A 203 -5.87 13.49 -6.23
CA GLY A 203 -4.88 12.51 -6.71
C GLY A 203 -3.44 13.05 -6.68
N ILE A 204 -3.24 14.28 -7.15
CA ILE A 204 -1.93 14.97 -7.11
C ILE A 204 -1.45 15.15 -5.67
N GLN A 205 -2.33 15.61 -4.78
CA GLN A 205 -2.00 15.77 -3.37
C GLN A 205 -1.57 14.43 -2.76
N LEU A 206 -2.35 13.36 -2.95
CA LEU A 206 -2.02 12.03 -2.45
C LEU A 206 -0.67 11.53 -3.01
N LEU A 207 -0.42 11.71 -4.30
CA LEU A 207 0.85 11.34 -4.94
C LEU A 207 2.02 12.09 -4.30
N ILE A 208 1.91 13.41 -4.10
CA ILE A 208 2.96 14.23 -3.50
C ILE A 208 3.24 13.81 -2.05
N LEU A 209 2.19 13.63 -1.24
CA LEU A 209 2.32 13.19 0.15
C LEU A 209 2.95 11.80 0.24
N ALA A 210 2.56 10.87 -0.63
CA ALA A 210 3.10 9.53 -0.69
C ALA A 210 4.57 9.51 -1.15
N LEU A 211 4.94 10.32 -2.15
CA LEU A 211 6.33 10.48 -2.56
C LEU A 211 7.19 11.09 -1.45
N PHE A 212 6.64 12.03 -0.67
CA PHE A 212 7.33 12.56 0.51
C PHE A 212 7.56 11.47 1.57
N LEU A 213 6.56 10.64 1.86
CA LEU A 213 6.70 9.50 2.77
C LEU A 213 7.73 8.49 2.26
N LEU A 214 7.69 8.17 0.96
CA LEU A 214 8.64 7.29 0.30
C LEU A 214 10.06 7.82 0.44
N LEU A 215 10.25 9.12 0.20
CA LEU A 215 11.54 9.79 0.36
C LEU A 215 12.00 9.76 1.82
N ALA A 216 11.13 10.09 2.77
CA ALA A 216 11.44 10.06 4.20
C ALA A 216 11.88 8.66 4.67
N TRP A 217 11.19 7.61 4.25
CA TRP A 217 11.55 6.22 4.54
C TRP A 217 12.83 5.78 3.83
N SER A 218 13.01 6.20 2.60
CA SER A 218 14.19 5.87 1.79
C SER A 218 15.44 6.52 2.36
N LEU A 219 15.37 7.77 2.83
CA LEU A 219 16.51 8.55 3.31
C LEU A 219 16.77 8.44 4.82
N LYS A 220 15.91 7.73 5.56
CA LYS A 220 15.90 7.58 7.02
C LYS A 220 17.28 7.42 7.69
N ASP A 221 18.19 6.65 7.08
CA ASP A 221 19.48 6.27 7.69
C ASP A 221 20.71 7.00 7.12
N GLY A 222 20.60 7.75 6.02
CA GLY A 222 21.83 8.13 5.28
C GLY A 222 21.91 9.51 4.62
N ILE A 223 20.81 10.19 4.28
CA ILE A 223 20.91 11.34 3.34
C ILE A 223 19.90 12.44 3.68
N LEU A 224 19.95 12.93 4.91
CA LEU A 224 19.75 14.37 5.12
C LEU A 224 21.08 15.02 5.51
N ALA A 225 22.21 14.34 5.30
CA ALA A 225 23.55 14.85 5.56
C ALA A 225 24.25 15.20 4.25
N ILE A 226 23.79 16.24 3.53
CA ILE A 226 24.59 16.81 2.45
C ILE A 226 25.80 17.47 3.13
N ARG A 227 27.02 17.04 2.80
CA ARG A 227 28.28 17.51 3.42
C ARG A 227 28.35 17.37 4.96
N GLY A 228 27.80 16.29 5.52
CA GLY A 228 27.92 16.02 6.96
C GLY A 228 27.07 16.91 7.88
N ARG A 229 26.30 17.87 7.35
CA ARG A 229 25.29 18.63 8.11
C ARG A 229 23.92 18.00 7.93
N LYS A 230 23.33 17.51 9.02
CA LYS A 230 21.94 17.01 9.04
C LYS A 230 20.99 18.20 8.75
N ILE A 231 20.49 18.31 7.52
CA ILE A 231 19.58 19.36 7.03
C ILE A 231 18.26 19.36 7.81
N LEU A 232 17.72 18.18 8.12
CA LEU A 232 16.54 18.03 8.97
C LEU A 232 16.85 17.08 10.12
N GLY A 233 16.47 17.47 11.34
CA GLY A 233 16.59 16.60 12.51
C GLY A 233 15.72 15.35 12.35
N ARG A 234 16.24 14.18 12.76
CA ARG A 234 15.47 12.91 12.73
C ARG A 234 14.10 13.01 13.39
N ARG A 235 13.96 13.85 14.42
CA ARG A 235 12.69 14.14 15.10
C ARG A 235 11.70 14.88 14.18
N VAL A 236 12.17 15.87 13.42
CA VAL A 236 11.33 16.65 12.49
C VAL A 236 10.80 15.75 11.38
N VAL A 237 11.65 14.94 10.75
CA VAL A 237 11.23 13.97 9.72
C VAL A 237 10.18 13.02 10.28
N ARG A 238 10.41 12.47 11.48
CA ARG A 238 9.45 11.56 12.13
C ARG A 238 8.09 12.22 12.35
N VAL A 239 8.06 13.39 12.98
CA VAL A 239 6.81 14.11 13.29
C VAL A 239 6.08 14.49 12.01
N LEU A 240 6.80 15.02 11.01
CA LEU A 240 6.22 15.40 9.74
C LEU A 240 5.62 14.19 8.99
N SER A 241 6.33 13.06 8.97
CA SER A 241 5.81 11.84 8.34
C SER A 241 4.58 11.27 9.07
N ILE A 242 4.53 11.37 10.40
CA ILE A 242 3.33 11.00 11.16
C ILE A 242 2.16 11.93 10.80
N ILE A 243 2.38 13.24 10.77
CA ILE A 243 1.35 14.23 10.40
C ILE A 243 0.82 13.93 9.00
N ILE A 244 1.69 13.74 8.01
CA ILE A 244 1.29 13.43 6.64
C ILE A 244 0.47 12.15 6.58
N SER A 245 0.88 11.12 7.32
CA SER A 245 0.19 9.84 7.35
C SER A 245 -1.19 9.95 8.01
N ILE A 246 -1.34 10.80 9.03
CA ILE A 246 -2.63 11.12 9.65
C ILE A 246 -3.53 11.92 8.69
N ILE A 247 -2.97 12.89 7.93
CA ILE A 247 -3.73 13.64 6.92
C ILE A 247 -4.34 12.67 5.90
N ILE A 248 -3.53 11.76 5.34
CA ILE A 248 -4.01 10.73 4.41
C ILE A 248 -5.12 9.88 5.05
N ALA A 249 -4.94 9.48 6.32
CA ALA A 249 -5.93 8.68 7.01
C ALA A 249 -7.27 9.41 7.16
N VAL A 250 -7.22 10.68 7.58
CA VAL A 250 -8.41 11.53 7.75
C VAL A 250 -9.11 11.76 6.41
N GLU A 251 -8.37 12.02 5.34
CA GLU A 251 -8.93 12.17 3.99
C GLU A 251 -9.61 10.88 3.51
N GLY A 252 -8.99 9.72 3.74
CA GLY A 252 -9.59 8.41 3.47
C GLY A 252 -10.89 8.20 4.25
N ALA A 253 -10.92 8.57 5.53
CA ALA A 253 -12.13 8.50 6.34
C ALA A 253 -13.23 9.43 5.83
N ILE A 254 -12.90 10.68 5.46
CA ILE A 254 -13.88 11.62 4.90
C ILE A 254 -14.43 11.06 3.58
N LEU A 255 -13.57 10.50 2.72
CA LEU A 255 -13.98 9.88 1.47
C LEU A 255 -14.94 8.72 1.72
N ALA A 256 -14.63 7.83 2.66
CA ALA A 256 -15.49 6.69 3.00
C ALA A 256 -16.86 7.12 3.55
N ILE A 257 -16.93 8.20 4.33
CA ILE A 257 -18.16 8.66 4.99
C ILE A 257 -19.06 9.47 4.05
N LYS A 258 -18.46 10.31 3.21
CA LYS A 258 -19.18 11.26 2.36
C LYS A 258 -19.30 10.82 0.89
N CYS A 259 -18.86 9.61 0.57
CA CYS A 259 -19.00 9.04 -0.75
C CYS A 259 -20.48 8.96 -1.18
N GLY A 260 -20.75 9.35 -2.44
CA GLY A 260 -21.96 9.02 -3.16
C GLY A 260 -21.62 8.25 -4.44
N ARG A 261 -22.64 7.93 -5.26
CA ARG A 261 -22.41 7.27 -6.55
C ARG A 261 -21.51 8.12 -7.45
N MET A 262 -20.50 7.48 -8.04
CA MET A 262 -19.56 8.14 -8.93
C MET A 262 -19.74 7.60 -10.35
N SER A 263 -19.84 8.49 -11.32
CA SER A 263 -19.81 8.14 -12.74
C SER A 263 -18.54 8.71 -13.37
N ILE A 264 -17.77 7.85 -14.02
CA ILE A 264 -16.55 8.25 -14.73
C ILE A 264 -16.75 8.00 -16.22
N GLU A 265 -16.59 9.05 -17.03
CA GLU A 265 -16.62 8.94 -18.48
C GLU A 265 -15.55 7.95 -18.98
N GLY A 266 -15.95 6.99 -19.83
CA GLY A 266 -15.06 5.93 -20.34
C GLY A 266 -14.89 4.70 -19.44
N ILE A 267 -15.40 4.72 -18.20
CA ILE A 267 -15.42 3.57 -17.27
C ILE A 267 -16.86 3.11 -17.01
N GLY A 268 -17.77 4.06 -16.81
CA GLY A 268 -19.18 3.84 -16.44
C GLY A 268 -19.46 4.22 -14.99
N GLY A 269 -20.60 3.79 -14.47
CA GLY A 269 -20.96 3.96 -13.05
C GLY A 269 -20.08 3.10 -12.16
N ILE A 270 -19.35 3.74 -11.23
CA ILE A 270 -18.63 3.08 -10.15
C ILE A 270 -19.60 2.88 -8.99
N LEU A 271 -19.68 1.65 -8.50
CA LEU A 271 -20.48 1.33 -7.34
C LEU A 271 -19.92 2.08 -6.13
N GLU A 272 -20.82 2.69 -5.38
CA GLU A 272 -20.53 3.40 -4.13
C GLU A 272 -19.64 2.59 -3.17
N ARG A 273 -19.92 1.28 -3.03
CA ARG A 273 -19.11 0.37 -2.20
C ARG A 273 -17.62 0.36 -2.59
N THR A 274 -17.30 0.54 -3.88
CA THR A 274 -15.91 0.55 -4.35
C THR A 274 -15.20 1.81 -3.89
N VAL A 275 -15.86 2.97 -3.94
CA VAL A 275 -15.29 4.24 -3.50
C VAL A 275 -15.16 4.27 -1.97
N VAL A 276 -16.16 3.74 -1.24
CA VAL A 276 -16.09 3.58 0.22
C VAL A 276 -14.93 2.66 0.62
N ALA A 277 -14.75 1.53 -0.09
CA ALA A 277 -13.64 0.60 0.14
C ALA A 277 -12.28 1.27 -0.08
N SER A 278 -12.13 2.07 -1.14
CA SER A 278 -10.92 2.86 -1.37
C SER A 278 -10.66 3.90 -0.27
N GLY A 279 -11.69 4.58 0.23
CA GLY A 279 -11.56 5.50 1.36
C GLY A 279 -11.11 4.79 2.65
N ALA A 280 -11.72 3.64 2.96
CA ALA A 280 -11.32 2.80 4.09
C ALA A 280 -9.88 2.28 3.95
N GLN A 281 -9.46 1.93 2.73
CA GLN A 281 -8.07 1.54 2.44
C GLN A 281 -7.08 2.67 2.71
N LEU A 282 -7.36 3.89 2.24
CA LEU A 282 -6.53 5.07 2.49
C LEU A 282 -6.44 5.37 3.99
N PHE A 283 -7.55 5.22 4.71
CA PHE A 283 -7.57 5.30 6.18
C PHE A 283 -6.62 4.27 6.82
N ALA A 284 -6.70 3.01 6.41
CA ALA A 284 -5.86 1.94 6.93
C ALA A 284 -4.37 2.17 6.64
N LEU A 285 -4.02 2.49 5.38
CA LEU A 285 -2.65 2.70 4.95
C LEU A 285 -2.03 3.94 5.63
N GLY A 286 -2.81 5.02 5.79
CA GLY A 286 -2.40 6.21 6.53
C GLY A 286 -2.09 5.91 8.00
N LEU A 287 -3.00 5.23 8.72
CA LEU A 287 -2.76 4.85 10.11
C LEU A 287 -1.59 3.87 10.26
N LEU A 288 -1.43 2.94 9.32
CA LEU A 288 -0.35 1.96 9.37
C LEU A 288 1.00 2.66 9.16
N SER A 289 1.09 3.57 8.19
CA SER A 289 2.27 4.39 7.97
C SER A 289 2.63 5.23 9.20
N ALA A 290 1.64 5.89 9.82
CA ALA A 290 1.84 6.67 11.05
C ALA A 290 2.36 5.79 12.19
N SER A 291 1.78 4.60 12.36
CA SER A 291 2.17 3.64 13.41
C SER A 291 3.58 3.09 13.21
N LEU A 292 4.00 2.84 11.96
CA LEU A 292 5.36 2.41 11.64
C LEU A 292 6.40 3.51 11.91
N TRP A 293 6.05 4.78 11.69
CA TRP A 293 6.87 5.92 12.07
C TRP A 293 6.94 6.12 13.59
N ALA A 294 5.84 5.87 14.31
CA ALA A 294 5.81 5.91 15.77
C ALA A 294 6.66 4.79 16.39
N LEU A 295 6.66 3.60 15.79
CA LEU A 295 7.42 2.42 16.26
C LEU A 295 8.94 2.57 16.23
N ASN A 296 9.49 3.59 15.56
CA ASN A 296 10.89 3.82 15.18
C ASN A 296 12.00 3.18 16.06
N LYS A 297 12.15 1.85 16.01
CA LYS A 297 13.19 1.09 16.72
C LYS A 297 13.93 0.20 15.71
N GLU A 298 15.26 0.18 15.83
CA GLU A 298 16.20 -0.23 14.77
C GLU A 298 16.35 -1.76 14.60
N ILE A 299 15.89 -2.58 15.55
CA ILE A 299 16.09 -4.04 15.51
C ILE A 299 14.80 -4.79 15.88
N LEU A 300 14.37 -5.72 15.03
CA LEU A 300 13.22 -6.60 15.29
C LEU A 300 13.64 -7.80 16.15
N LEU A 301 13.14 -7.85 17.37
CA LEU A 301 13.02 -9.07 18.16
C LEU A 301 11.62 -9.67 17.93
N ARG A 302 11.43 -10.98 18.12
CA ARG A 302 10.12 -11.67 17.93
C ARG A 302 8.97 -10.96 18.64
N ALA A 303 9.21 -10.44 19.85
CA ALA A 303 8.24 -9.66 20.62
C ALA A 303 7.72 -8.40 19.90
N ARG A 304 8.50 -7.80 18.99
CA ARG A 304 8.11 -6.58 18.25
C ARG A 304 7.34 -6.87 16.97
N ALA A 305 7.56 -8.05 16.39
CA ALA A 305 6.76 -8.48 15.26
C ALA A 305 5.31 -8.79 15.70
N ALA A 306 5.13 -9.27 16.93
CA ALA A 306 3.82 -9.37 17.59
C ALA A 306 3.13 -8.00 17.74
N GLU A 307 3.87 -6.94 18.10
CA GLU A 307 3.32 -5.58 18.18
C GLU A 307 2.86 -5.06 16.81
N ILE A 308 3.63 -5.30 15.74
CA ILE A 308 3.25 -4.91 14.37
C ILE A 308 1.94 -5.60 13.95
N ILE A 309 1.78 -6.89 14.28
CA ILE A 309 0.56 -7.64 14.00
C ILE A 309 -0.63 -7.04 14.77
N ALA A 310 -0.45 -6.72 16.06
CA ALA A 310 -1.53 -6.17 16.88
C ALA A 310 -2.00 -4.79 16.39
N ILE A 311 -1.06 -3.93 15.98
CA ILE A 311 -1.36 -2.64 15.34
C ILE A 311 -2.13 -2.88 14.06
N ALA A 312 -1.63 -3.79 13.22
CA ALA A 312 -2.23 -4.07 11.93
C ALA A 312 -3.67 -4.60 12.08
N ALA A 313 -3.91 -5.52 13.01
CA ALA A 313 -5.25 -6.01 13.30
C ALA A 313 -6.17 -4.89 13.80
N SER A 314 -5.71 -4.02 14.70
CA SER A 314 -6.50 -2.88 15.19
C SER A 314 -6.90 -1.91 14.08
N ILE A 315 -5.97 -1.62 13.16
CA ILE A 315 -6.20 -0.76 12.01
C ILE A 315 -7.16 -1.42 11.02
N ALA A 316 -7.01 -2.72 10.77
CA ALA A 316 -7.92 -3.46 9.90
C ALA A 316 -9.35 -3.44 10.45
N ILE A 317 -9.53 -3.70 11.76
CA ILE A 317 -10.84 -3.60 12.43
C ILE A 317 -11.42 -2.19 12.28
N ALA A 318 -10.61 -1.15 12.50
CA ALA A 318 -11.06 0.23 12.36
C ALA A 318 -11.48 0.55 10.92
N SER A 319 -10.70 0.09 9.94
CA SER A 319 -10.97 0.24 8.50
C SER A 319 -12.27 -0.46 8.09
N GLU A 320 -12.51 -1.68 8.57
CA GLU A 320 -13.74 -2.43 8.32
C GLU A 320 -14.96 -1.72 8.92
N GLY A 321 -14.83 -1.20 10.15
CA GLY A 321 -15.88 -0.39 10.76
C GLY A 321 -16.22 0.86 9.94
N LEU A 322 -15.20 1.56 9.44
CA LEU A 322 -15.35 2.70 8.54
C LEU A 322 -16.01 2.31 7.21
N PHE A 323 -15.66 1.16 6.63
CA PHE A 323 -16.27 0.65 5.41
C PHE A 323 -17.77 0.36 5.62
N ILE A 324 -18.12 -0.39 6.67
CA ILE A 324 -19.51 -0.73 7.00
C ILE A 324 -20.32 0.55 7.23
N MET A 325 -19.76 1.50 7.98
CA MET A 325 -20.37 2.80 8.24
C MET A 325 -20.61 3.59 6.94
N GLY A 326 -19.61 3.62 6.04
CA GLY A 326 -19.69 4.30 4.76
C GLY A 326 -20.71 3.69 3.80
N VAL A 327 -20.82 2.36 3.75
CA VAL A 327 -21.82 1.67 2.91
C VAL A 327 -23.24 1.86 3.47
N ALA A 328 -23.40 2.01 4.78
CA ALA A 328 -24.71 2.19 5.42
C ALA A 328 -25.25 3.62 5.33
N SER A 329 -24.39 4.64 5.23
CA SER A 329 -24.76 6.07 5.20
C SER A 329 -25.67 6.49 4.01
N PRO A 330 -25.41 6.03 2.77
CA PRO A 330 -26.23 6.34 1.59
C PRO A 330 -27.31 5.30 1.27
N ALA A 331 -27.28 4.13 1.92
CA ALA A 331 -28.21 3.06 1.64
C ALA A 331 -29.61 3.43 2.17
N ASN A 332 -30.54 3.67 1.25
CA ASN A 332 -31.98 3.68 1.49
C ASN A 332 -32.42 2.24 1.80
N VAL A 333 -31.96 1.70 2.93
CA VAL A 333 -32.29 0.35 3.38
C VAL A 333 -33.75 0.34 3.79
N GLN A 334 -34.62 -0.11 2.89
CA GLN A 334 -35.96 -0.53 3.28
C GLN A 334 -35.79 -1.63 4.33
N SER A 335 -36.39 -1.44 5.50
CA SER A 335 -36.22 -2.33 6.65
C SER A 335 -36.58 -3.77 6.27
N ILE A 336 -35.59 -4.65 6.15
CA ILE A 336 -35.81 -6.09 6.07
C ILE A 336 -35.65 -6.63 7.50
N GLY A 337 -36.77 -7.02 8.12
CA GLY A 337 -36.77 -7.61 9.46
C GLY A 337 -36.45 -6.64 10.61
N GLY A 338 -36.71 -5.34 10.45
CA GLY A 338 -36.48 -4.33 11.50
C GLY A 338 -35.05 -3.78 11.59
N ILE A 339 -34.11 -4.29 10.79
CA ILE A 339 -32.77 -3.71 10.67
C ILE A 339 -32.84 -2.50 9.74
N THR A 340 -32.45 -1.35 10.29
CA THR A 340 -32.40 -0.08 9.57
C THR A 340 -30.96 0.26 9.20
N ALA A 341 -30.78 1.18 8.26
CA ALA A 341 -29.46 1.72 7.91
C ALA A 341 -28.72 2.27 9.14
N SER A 342 -29.45 2.85 10.11
CA SER A 342 -28.85 3.37 11.35
C SER A 342 -28.29 2.26 12.24
N THR A 343 -28.89 1.07 12.27
CA THR A 343 -28.38 -0.10 13.01
C THR A 343 -27.04 -0.55 12.44
N VAL A 344 -26.95 -0.68 11.10
CA VAL A 344 -25.70 -1.08 10.41
C VAL A 344 -24.62 -0.01 10.58
N ASN A 345 -24.98 1.27 10.46
CA ASN A 345 -24.09 2.40 10.70
C ASN A 345 -23.54 2.41 12.13
N THR A 346 -24.40 2.13 13.13
CA THR A 346 -23.99 2.04 14.54
C THR A 346 -22.99 0.90 14.75
N ALA A 347 -23.22 -0.27 14.15
CA ALA A 347 -22.29 -1.39 14.23
C ALA A 347 -20.93 -1.05 13.59
N GLY A 348 -20.93 -0.41 12.41
CA GLY A 348 -19.71 0.08 11.78
C GLY A 348 -18.96 1.11 12.65
N THR A 349 -19.70 2.04 13.26
CA THR A 349 -19.15 3.03 14.19
C THR A 349 -18.52 2.38 15.42
N GLN A 350 -19.17 1.35 15.99
CA GLN A 350 -18.64 0.60 17.12
C GLN A 350 -17.30 -0.06 16.76
N LEU A 351 -17.22 -0.77 15.64
CA LEU A 351 -15.98 -1.39 15.17
C LEU A 351 -14.87 -0.35 14.93
N LEU A 352 -15.20 0.78 14.33
CA LEU A 352 -14.28 1.90 14.13
C LEU A 352 -13.71 2.40 15.47
N VAL A 353 -14.60 2.65 16.45
CA VAL A 353 -14.22 3.15 17.77
C VAL A 353 -13.39 2.12 18.53
N LEU A 354 -13.77 0.84 18.53
CA LEU A 354 -13.02 -0.23 19.19
C LEU A 354 -11.60 -0.37 18.61
N GLY A 355 -11.47 -0.34 17.29
CA GLY A 355 -10.17 -0.38 16.61
C GLY A 355 -9.29 0.83 16.94
N ILE A 356 -9.86 2.04 16.99
CA ILE A 356 -9.14 3.26 17.38
C ILE A 356 -8.74 3.22 18.86
N ILE A 357 -9.61 2.77 19.77
CA ILE A 357 -9.29 2.63 21.19
C ILE A 357 -8.13 1.65 21.39
N ALA A 358 -8.13 0.51 20.68
CA ALA A 358 -7.03 -0.44 20.70
C ALA A 358 -5.71 0.18 20.20
N LEU A 359 -5.77 1.00 19.13
CA LEU A 359 -4.61 1.73 18.62
C LEU A 359 -4.09 2.77 19.62
N ILE A 360 -4.98 3.53 20.27
CA ILE A 360 -4.62 4.51 21.31
C ILE A 360 -4.02 3.81 22.52
N ALA A 361 -4.61 2.71 22.99
CA ALA A 361 -4.06 1.91 24.07
C ALA A 361 -2.64 1.41 23.73
N TRP A 362 -2.42 0.99 22.49
CA TRP A 362 -1.09 0.62 22.01
C TRP A 362 -0.11 1.82 21.99
N LEU A 363 -0.53 3.00 21.53
CA LEU A 363 0.29 4.21 21.57
C LEU A 363 0.66 4.58 23.02
N VAL A 364 -0.31 4.56 23.93
CA VAL A 364 -0.10 4.82 25.36
C VAL A 364 0.88 3.82 25.96
N LYS A 365 0.74 2.52 25.66
CA LYS A 365 1.69 1.48 26.08
C LYS A 365 3.13 1.83 25.68
N ASN A 366 3.33 2.25 24.43
CA ASN A 366 4.66 2.53 23.90
C ASN A 366 5.24 3.85 24.41
N PHE A 367 4.47 4.93 24.40
CA PHE A 367 4.93 6.22 24.94
C PHE A 367 5.17 6.15 26.44
N ALA A 368 4.31 5.45 27.20
CA ALA A 368 4.51 5.30 28.63
C ALA A 368 5.79 4.54 28.96
N SER A 369 6.13 3.52 28.16
CA SER A 369 7.38 2.78 28.30
C SER A 369 8.63 3.62 28.00
N GLU A 370 8.52 4.61 27.13
CA GLU A 370 9.64 5.46 26.70
C GLU A 370 9.83 6.68 27.61
N ILE A 371 8.74 7.25 28.14
CA ILE A 371 8.76 8.47 28.98
C ILE A 371 8.91 8.15 30.46
N PHE A 372 8.19 7.15 30.98
CA PHE A 372 8.08 6.93 32.42
C PHE A 372 9.01 5.85 32.96
N ASN A 373 9.86 5.28 32.11
CA ASN A 373 10.94 4.30 32.35
C ASN A 373 10.68 3.10 33.30
N GLU A 374 9.51 2.95 33.94
CA GLU A 374 9.35 1.95 35.01
C GLU A 374 7.91 1.68 35.51
N ARG A 375 6.84 1.95 34.73
CA ARG A 375 5.48 1.55 35.15
C ARG A 375 4.95 0.34 34.36
N PRO A 376 5.30 -0.91 34.76
CA PRO A 376 4.76 -2.12 34.14
C PRO A 376 3.24 -2.21 34.24
N ILE A 377 2.63 -1.52 35.22
CA ILE A 377 1.18 -1.48 35.42
C ILE A 377 0.46 -0.82 34.24
N ILE A 378 0.95 0.32 33.73
CA ILE A 378 0.32 1.05 32.61
C ILE A 378 0.43 0.24 31.32
N ALA A 379 1.61 -0.36 31.07
CA ALA A 379 1.81 -1.22 29.91
C ALA A 379 0.97 -2.51 29.95
N LYS A 380 0.79 -3.10 31.14
CA LYS A 380 -0.11 -4.25 31.36
C LYS A 380 -1.57 -3.87 31.16
N ALA A 381 -2.01 -2.76 31.76
CA ALA A 381 -3.38 -2.25 31.61
C ALA A 381 -3.71 -1.95 30.14
N ALA A 382 -2.81 -1.28 29.42
CA ALA A 382 -2.99 -1.02 27.99
C ALA A 382 -3.04 -2.30 27.16
N SER A 383 -2.19 -3.29 27.45
CA SER A 383 -2.25 -4.60 26.76
C SER A 383 -3.57 -5.33 27.06
N PHE A 384 -4.07 -5.22 28.28
CA PHE A 384 -5.34 -5.81 28.70
C PHE A 384 -6.54 -5.13 28.01
N VAL A 385 -6.52 -3.80 27.87
CA VAL A 385 -7.52 -3.06 27.07
C VAL A 385 -7.55 -3.58 25.64
N ILE A 386 -6.38 -3.74 24.99
CA ILE A 386 -6.33 -4.24 23.61
C ILE A 386 -6.93 -5.65 23.53
N ILE A 387 -6.60 -6.54 24.47
CA ILE A 387 -7.16 -7.91 24.51
C ILE A 387 -8.68 -7.89 24.70
N ILE A 388 -9.21 -7.05 25.61
CA ILE A 388 -10.66 -6.92 25.81
C ILE A 388 -11.33 -6.44 24.53
N MET A 389 -10.79 -5.40 23.88
CA MET A 389 -11.36 -4.88 22.64
C MET A 389 -11.37 -5.97 21.55
N SER A 390 -10.29 -6.72 21.39
CA SER A 390 -10.24 -7.85 20.45
C SER A 390 -11.26 -8.94 20.80
N PHE A 391 -11.44 -9.25 22.09
CA PHE A 391 -12.45 -10.22 22.51
C PHE A 391 -13.88 -9.75 22.17
N ILE A 392 -14.20 -8.49 22.42
CA ILE A 392 -15.50 -7.89 22.06
C ILE A 392 -15.73 -8.03 20.55
N VAL A 393 -14.75 -7.63 19.72
CA VAL A 393 -14.84 -7.76 18.26
C VAL A 393 -15.03 -9.21 17.82
N ALA A 394 -14.33 -10.17 18.43
CA ALA A 394 -14.49 -11.58 18.12
C ALA A 394 -15.92 -12.07 18.43
N VAL A 395 -16.48 -11.68 19.57
CA VAL A 395 -17.85 -12.03 19.95
C VAL A 395 -18.86 -11.39 19.00
N GLU A 396 -18.72 -10.10 18.69
CA GLU A 396 -19.58 -9.41 17.73
C GLU A 396 -19.52 -10.07 16.34
N SER A 397 -18.33 -10.50 15.92
CA SER A 397 -18.15 -11.21 14.64
C SER A 397 -18.88 -12.56 14.60
N LEU A 398 -18.93 -13.29 15.72
CA LEU A 398 -19.73 -14.51 15.84
C LEU A 398 -21.23 -14.23 15.70
N PHE A 399 -21.72 -13.15 16.31
CA PHE A 399 -23.10 -12.70 16.15
C PHE A 399 -23.40 -12.33 14.70
N VAL A 400 -22.50 -11.60 14.02
CA VAL A 400 -22.65 -11.25 12.59
C VAL A 400 -22.70 -12.50 11.71
N MET A 401 -21.82 -13.48 11.93
CA MET A 401 -21.82 -14.74 11.18
C MET A 401 -23.11 -15.54 11.41
N HIS A 402 -23.56 -15.66 12.66
CA HIS A 402 -24.79 -16.35 13.00
C HIS A 402 -26.00 -15.65 12.35
N PHE A 403 -26.04 -14.33 12.42
CA PHE A 403 -27.10 -13.53 11.82
C PHE A 403 -27.15 -13.67 10.29
N ALA A 404 -26.00 -13.55 9.62
CA ALA A 404 -25.88 -13.75 8.18
C ALA A 404 -26.36 -15.14 7.72
N SER A 405 -26.18 -16.17 8.55
CA SER A 405 -26.64 -17.53 8.26
C SER A 405 -28.15 -17.73 8.39
N ILE A 406 -28.83 -16.94 9.24
CA ILE A 406 -30.25 -17.07 9.54
C ILE A 406 -31.11 -16.14 8.67
N THR A 407 -30.61 -14.93 8.38
CA THR A 407 -31.37 -13.99 7.56
C THR A 407 -31.19 -14.25 6.08
N THR A 408 -32.28 -14.59 5.40
CA THR A 408 -32.41 -14.51 3.94
C THR A 408 -32.46 -13.04 3.52
N ILE A 409 -31.35 -12.33 3.68
CA ILE A 409 -31.20 -10.96 3.18
C ILE A 409 -31.24 -11.06 1.65
N LYS A 410 -32.39 -10.72 1.05
CA LYS A 410 -32.57 -10.59 -0.41
C LYS A 410 -31.80 -9.40 -1.02
N SER A 411 -30.72 -8.96 -0.36
CA SER A 411 -29.95 -7.71 -0.48
C SER A 411 -30.45 -6.57 0.43
N VAL A 412 -29.54 -6.05 1.25
CA VAL A 412 -29.64 -4.72 1.88
C VAL A 412 -28.77 -3.81 1.01
N GLY A 413 -29.39 -3.12 0.04
CA GLY A 413 -28.64 -2.39 -0.99
C GLY A 413 -27.79 -3.34 -1.85
N THR A 414 -26.47 -3.16 -1.85
CA THR A 414 -25.51 -4.03 -2.58
C THR A 414 -24.81 -5.08 -1.70
N LEU A 415 -25.12 -5.16 -0.42
CA LEU A 415 -24.54 -6.14 0.51
C LEU A 415 -25.29 -7.47 0.42
N THR A 416 -24.57 -8.53 0.03
CA THR A 416 -25.11 -9.89 0.02
C THR A 416 -24.83 -10.57 1.36
N ALA A 417 -25.63 -11.58 1.72
CA ALA A 417 -25.38 -12.41 2.91
C ALA A 417 -23.95 -13.00 2.91
N ASN A 418 -23.42 -13.33 1.73
CA ASN A 418 -22.05 -13.83 1.58
C ASN A 418 -21.01 -12.76 1.93
N THR A 419 -21.19 -11.51 1.50
CA THR A 419 -20.28 -10.41 1.84
C THR A 419 -20.25 -10.16 3.35
N ILE A 420 -21.42 -10.20 4.01
CA ILE A 420 -21.53 -10.05 5.47
C ILE A 420 -20.87 -11.22 6.19
N LEU A 421 -21.08 -12.46 5.72
CA LEU A 421 -20.45 -13.65 6.28
C LEU A 421 -18.92 -13.60 6.15
N ILE A 422 -18.40 -13.25 4.97
CA ILE A 422 -16.96 -13.13 4.73
C ILE A 422 -16.37 -12.05 5.65
N GLY A 423 -17.00 -10.87 5.74
CA GLY A 423 -16.56 -9.81 6.66
C GLY A 423 -16.56 -10.26 8.12
N GLY A 424 -17.60 -10.97 8.57
CA GLY A 424 -17.68 -11.54 9.91
C GLY A 424 -16.56 -12.55 10.19
N VAL A 425 -16.27 -13.45 9.24
CA VAL A 425 -15.15 -14.40 9.36
C VAL A 425 -13.80 -13.66 9.43
N GLN A 426 -13.61 -12.63 8.60
CA GLN A 426 -12.38 -11.83 8.59
C GLN A 426 -12.14 -11.13 9.93
N LEU A 427 -13.15 -10.43 10.46
CA LEU A 427 -13.08 -9.75 11.75
C LEU A 427 -12.82 -10.72 12.90
N PHE A 428 -13.48 -11.88 12.89
CA PHE A 428 -13.27 -12.93 13.89
C PHE A 428 -11.81 -13.43 13.88
N ILE A 429 -11.27 -13.74 12.70
CA ILE A 429 -9.89 -14.23 12.57
C ILE A 429 -8.90 -13.14 13.01
N LEU A 430 -9.08 -11.88 12.58
CA LEU A 430 -8.21 -10.77 12.97
C LEU A 430 -8.20 -10.55 14.49
N ALA A 431 -9.37 -10.57 15.11
CA ALA A 431 -9.54 -10.42 16.55
C ALA A 431 -8.88 -11.56 17.35
N ILE A 432 -9.03 -12.82 16.89
CA ILE A 432 -8.37 -13.97 17.52
C ILE A 432 -6.86 -13.89 17.34
N VAL A 433 -6.37 -13.61 16.13
CA VAL A 433 -4.93 -13.50 15.84
C VAL A 433 -4.31 -12.41 16.72
N GLN A 434 -4.96 -11.25 16.82
CA GLN A 434 -4.52 -10.16 17.70
C GLN A 434 -4.44 -10.60 19.16
N SER A 435 -5.47 -11.30 19.66
CA SER A 435 -5.54 -11.79 21.04
C SER A 435 -4.41 -12.79 21.34
N ILE A 436 -4.22 -13.78 20.47
CA ILE A 436 -3.17 -14.80 20.60
C ILE A 436 -1.78 -14.15 20.59
N VAL A 437 -1.56 -13.22 19.66
CA VAL A 437 -0.27 -12.54 19.50
C VAL A 437 0.06 -11.67 20.70
N LEU A 438 -0.92 -11.00 21.30
CA LEU A 438 -0.73 -10.21 22.52
C LEU A 438 -0.56 -11.07 23.78
N MET A 439 -1.03 -12.31 23.75
CA MET A 439 -0.81 -13.30 24.81
C MET A 439 0.55 -14.03 24.70
N MET A 440 1.30 -13.86 23.60
CA MET A 440 2.64 -14.48 23.42
C MET A 440 3.67 -14.19 24.53
N PRO A 441 3.67 -13.03 25.22
CA PRO A 441 4.54 -12.84 26.38
C PRO A 441 4.23 -13.80 27.54
N PHE A 442 3.04 -14.40 27.55
CA PHE A 442 2.53 -15.28 28.60
C PHE A 442 2.43 -16.76 28.15
N ILE A 443 2.56 -17.04 26.84
CA ILE A 443 2.38 -18.37 26.25
C ILE A 443 3.55 -18.65 25.30
N SER A 444 4.20 -19.81 25.44
CA SER A 444 5.24 -20.25 24.50
C SER A 444 4.62 -20.61 23.15
N VAL A 445 4.66 -19.68 22.19
CA VAL A 445 4.14 -19.90 20.83
C VAL A 445 5.27 -20.23 19.85
N ASP A 446 5.09 -21.29 19.08
CA ASP A 446 6.05 -21.78 18.10
C ASP A 446 6.29 -20.77 16.95
N ALA A 447 7.49 -20.79 16.38
CA ALA A 447 7.87 -19.91 15.27
C ALA A 447 7.01 -20.12 14.00
N LYS A 448 6.44 -21.31 13.82
CA LYS A 448 5.52 -21.62 12.71
C LYS A 448 4.20 -20.88 12.88
N THR A 449 3.58 -20.97 14.06
CA THR A 449 2.35 -20.27 14.42
C THR A 449 2.50 -18.75 14.31
N PHE A 450 3.65 -18.21 14.72
CA PHE A 450 3.97 -16.79 14.55
C PHE A 450 4.00 -16.36 13.06
N LYS A 451 4.65 -17.13 12.19
CA LYS A 451 4.70 -16.84 10.74
C LYS A 451 3.31 -16.92 10.12
N THR A 452 2.49 -17.90 10.52
CA THR A 452 1.11 -18.02 10.04
C THR A 452 0.27 -16.84 10.47
N ALA A 453 0.31 -16.44 11.76
CA ALA A 453 -0.39 -15.26 12.26
C ALA A 453 0.01 -13.97 11.52
N PHE A 454 1.31 -13.81 11.25
CA PHE A 454 1.82 -12.70 10.47
C PHE A 454 1.32 -12.71 9.02
N ALA A 455 1.39 -13.86 8.34
CA ALA A 455 0.91 -14.01 6.97
C ALA A 455 -0.59 -13.77 6.85
N VAL A 456 -1.38 -14.26 7.81
CA VAL A 456 -2.84 -14.07 7.88
C VAL A 456 -3.19 -12.60 8.09
N THR A 457 -2.52 -11.92 9.02
CA THR A 457 -2.73 -10.49 9.27
C THR A 457 -2.37 -9.66 8.05
N LEU A 458 -1.25 -9.97 7.40
CA LEU A 458 -0.80 -9.28 6.19
C LEU A 458 -1.74 -9.54 5.01
N PHE A 459 -2.20 -10.78 4.85
CA PHE A 459 -3.17 -11.16 3.84
C PHE A 459 -4.47 -10.37 4.00
N PHE A 460 -5.03 -10.32 5.21
CA PHE A 460 -6.25 -9.55 5.45
C PHE A 460 -6.04 -8.06 5.29
N MET A 461 -4.94 -7.49 5.80
CA MET A 461 -4.55 -6.09 5.54
C MET A 461 -4.50 -5.72 4.06
N LEU A 462 -3.97 -6.60 3.21
CA LEU A 462 -3.88 -6.39 1.77
C LEU A 462 -5.20 -6.70 1.04
N MET A 463 -6.09 -7.50 1.66
CA MET A 463 -7.37 -7.94 1.09
C MET A 463 -8.59 -7.16 1.60
N VAL A 464 -8.45 -6.28 2.60
CA VAL A 464 -9.56 -5.52 3.22
C VAL A 464 -10.48 -4.88 2.15
N PRO A 465 -9.99 -4.28 1.06
CA PRO A 465 -10.87 -3.74 0.01
C PRO A 465 -11.26 -4.74 -1.11
N PRO A 466 -10.34 -5.50 -1.75
CA PRO A 466 -10.70 -6.38 -2.87
C PRO A 466 -11.70 -7.48 -2.52
N ALA A 467 -11.66 -8.02 -1.31
CA ALA A 467 -12.56 -9.09 -0.87
C ALA A 467 -14.01 -8.61 -0.62
N LEU A 468 -14.21 -7.30 -0.45
CA LEU A 468 -15.53 -6.66 -0.25
C LEU A 468 -16.10 -6.08 -1.56
N ILE A 469 -15.25 -5.95 -2.60
CA ILE A 469 -15.63 -5.47 -3.93
C ILE A 469 -16.11 -6.63 -4.83
N LEU A 470 -15.50 -7.82 -4.68
CA LEU A 470 -15.94 -9.10 -5.26
C LEU A 470 -17.23 -9.59 -4.58
#